data_AF-A0A5P1DKT3-F1
#
_entry.id   AF-A0A5P1DKT3-F1
#
_cell.length_a   1.000
_cell.length_b   1.000
_cell.length_c   1.000
_cell.angle_alpha   90.00
_cell.angle_beta   90.00
_cell.angle_gamma   90.00
#
_symmetry.space_group_name_H-M   'P 1'
#
loop_
_entity.id
_entity.type
_entity.pdbx_description
1 polymer ?
#
loop_
_entity_poly.entity_id
_entity_poly.type
_entity_poly.pdbx_seq_one_letter_code
_entity_poly.pdbx_strand_id
1 'polypeptide(L)'
;MEFAASFATLSFKRGEETFCEYLSRAAQTHRDTAAASERSHEARISELEKELTDIKKTQPEAYAQQIKRYKELASLHRHHVSVKPHETLPLDQVIKGVEYKSQEKGLALSRGFKAEQESLKDQPVALETAHRTYIDALSVALPEGDEFLRRELEGFEQKYPHTQAT
;
A
#
# COMPACT_ATOMS: atom_id res chain seq x y z
N MET A 1 5.44 -18.32 -30.89
CA MET A 1 4.46 -18.94 -31.82
C MET A 1 3.96 -20.25 -31.19
N GLU A 2 3.09 -20.21 -30.18
CA GLU A 2 2.61 -21.43 -29.49
C GLU A 2 1.08 -21.51 -29.36
N PHE A 3 0.32 -20.55 -29.89
CA PHE A 3 -1.15 -20.60 -29.84
C PHE A 3 -1.79 -21.58 -30.84
N ALA A 4 -1.10 -21.92 -31.94
CA ALA A 4 -1.68 -22.75 -33.00
C ALA A 4 -1.59 -24.26 -32.73
N ALA A 5 -0.66 -24.72 -31.89
CA ALA A 5 -0.44 -26.14 -31.65
C ALA A 5 -1.48 -26.78 -30.71
N SER A 6 -2.21 -25.98 -29.93
CA SER A 6 -3.21 -26.47 -28.97
C SER A 6 -4.58 -26.79 -29.60
N PHE A 7 -4.82 -26.38 -30.86
CA PHE A 7 -6.10 -26.58 -31.54
C PHE A 7 -6.16 -27.85 -32.39
N ALA A 8 -5.02 -28.47 -32.69
CA ALA A 8 -4.95 -29.63 -33.59
C ALA A 8 -5.44 -30.95 -32.96
N THR A 9 -5.73 -30.97 -31.65
CA THR A 9 -6.15 -32.17 -30.90
C THR A 9 -7.62 -32.16 -30.47
N LEU A 10 -8.38 -31.10 -30.71
CA LEU A 10 -9.81 -31.04 -30.40
C LEU A 10 -10.61 -31.83 -31.44
N SER A 11 -10.81 -33.12 -31.15
CA SER A 11 -11.58 -34.05 -31.98
C SER A 11 -13.05 -33.98 -31.55
N PHE A 12 -13.91 -33.29 -32.31
CA PHE A 12 -15.34 -33.21 -32.01
C PHE A 12 -16.10 -34.35 -32.70
N LYS A 13 -16.72 -35.25 -31.93
CA LYS A 13 -17.57 -36.31 -32.49
C LYS A 13 -18.97 -35.79 -32.81
N ARG A 14 -19.66 -36.46 -33.73
CA ARG A 14 -21.05 -36.16 -34.07
C ARG A 14 -21.96 -36.45 -32.87
N GLY A 15 -22.41 -35.41 -32.18
CA GLY A 15 -23.17 -35.48 -30.91
C GLY A 15 -22.48 -34.82 -29.72
N GLU A 16 -21.22 -34.40 -29.86
CA GLU A 16 -20.50 -33.54 -28.91
C GLU A 16 -20.60 -32.07 -29.34
N GLU A 17 -20.35 -31.16 -28.39
CA GLU A 17 -20.31 -29.70 -28.59
C GLU A 17 -19.54 -29.34 -29.87
N THR A 18 -20.15 -28.58 -30.79
CA THR A 18 -19.46 -28.20 -32.03
C THR A 18 -18.31 -27.23 -31.73
N PHE A 19 -17.31 -27.15 -32.61
CA PHE A 19 -16.22 -26.19 -32.47
C PHE A 19 -16.71 -24.74 -32.28
N CYS A 20 -17.80 -24.36 -32.95
CA CYS A 20 -18.44 -23.06 -32.79
C CYS A 20 -19.10 -22.87 -31.42
N GLU A 21 -19.71 -23.91 -30.86
CA GLU A 21 -20.27 -23.90 -29.50
C GLU A 21 -19.16 -23.80 -28.45
N TYR A 22 -18.07 -24.55 -28.61
CA TYR A 22 -16.88 -24.47 -27.75
C TYR A 22 -16.28 -23.06 -27.75
N LEU A 23 -16.07 -22.46 -28.93
CA LEU A 23 -15.54 -21.08 -29.03
C LEU A 23 -16.48 -20.06 -28.40
N SER A 24 -17.80 -20.21 -28.58
CA SER A 24 -18.80 -19.33 -27.98
C SER A 24 -18.82 -19.44 -26.46
N ARG A 25 -18.74 -20.67 -25.92
CA ARG A 25 -18.64 -20.90 -24.47
C ARG A 25 -17.34 -20.37 -23.90
N ALA A 26 -16.20 -20.61 -24.55
CA ALA A 26 -14.91 -20.08 -24.14
C ALA A 26 -14.92 -18.54 -24.11
N ALA A 27 -15.46 -17.89 -25.14
CA ALA A 27 -15.63 -16.45 -25.20
C ALA A 27 -16.55 -15.94 -24.08
N GLN A 28 -17.64 -16.64 -23.78
CA GLN A 28 -18.54 -16.29 -22.68
C GLN A 28 -17.85 -16.42 -21.31
N THR A 29 -17.12 -17.52 -21.07
CA THR A 29 -16.33 -17.67 -19.83
C THR A 29 -15.25 -16.60 -19.69
N HIS A 30 -14.60 -16.19 -20.78
CA HIS A 30 -13.65 -15.07 -20.75
C HIS A 30 -14.33 -13.74 -20.42
N ARG A 31 -15.54 -13.48 -20.94
CA ARG A 31 -16.32 -12.30 -20.57
C ARG A 31 -16.77 -12.33 -19.12
N ASP A 32 -17.27 -13.47 -18.65
CA ASP A 32 -17.75 -13.62 -17.27
C ASP A 32 -16.62 -13.48 -16.25
N THR A 33 -15.45 -14.03 -16.56
CA THR A 33 -14.23 -13.86 -15.73
C THR A 33 -13.71 -12.43 -15.74
N ALA A 34 -13.72 -11.74 -16.89
CA ALA A 34 -13.38 -10.31 -16.97
C ALA A 34 -14.36 -9.46 -16.15
N ALA A 35 -15.67 -9.67 -16.29
CA ALA A 35 -16.70 -8.96 -15.54
C ALA A 35 -16.68 -9.27 -14.04
N ALA A 36 -16.25 -10.47 -13.63
CA ALA A 36 -16.01 -10.79 -12.23
C ALA A 36 -14.78 -10.08 -11.67
N SER A 37 -13.69 -10.01 -12.46
CA SER A 37 -12.48 -9.28 -12.09
C SER A 37 -12.73 -7.78 -11.95
N GLU A 38 -13.49 -7.19 -12.86
CA GLU A 38 -13.87 -5.76 -12.80
C GLU A 38 -14.68 -5.45 -11.54
N ARG A 39 -15.71 -6.25 -11.24
CA ARG A 39 -16.49 -6.11 -10.01
C ARG A 39 -15.65 -6.26 -8.75
N SER A 40 -14.67 -7.16 -8.76
CA SER A 40 -13.74 -7.33 -7.64
C SER A 40 -12.85 -6.11 -7.43
N HIS A 41 -12.38 -5.50 -8.51
CA HIS A 41 -11.54 -4.30 -8.42
C HIS A 41 -12.35 -3.08 -7.96
N GLU A 42 -13.57 -2.88 -8.47
CA GLU A 42 -14.48 -1.81 -8.04
C GLU A 42 -14.82 -1.91 -6.55
N ALA A 43 -15.06 -3.13 -6.06
CA ALA A 43 -15.28 -3.38 -4.64
C ALA A 43 -14.05 -2.99 -3.80
N ARG A 44 -12.83 -3.33 -4.25
CA ARG A 44 -11.59 -2.98 -3.54
C ARG A 44 -11.32 -1.48 -3.56
N ILE A 45 -11.60 -0.78 -4.67
CA ILE A 45 -11.52 0.68 -4.76
C ILE A 45 -12.43 1.32 -3.71
N SER A 46 -13.70 0.89 -3.66
CA SER A 46 -14.68 1.41 -2.71
C SER A 46 -14.26 1.17 -1.25
N GLU A 47 -13.69 -0.01 -0.97
CA GLU A 47 -13.14 -0.34 0.35
C GLU A 47 -11.96 0.57 0.72
N LEU A 48 -11.01 0.77 -0.20
CA LEU A 48 -9.85 1.64 0.01
C LEU A 48 -10.23 3.10 0.24
N GLU A 49 -11.22 3.62 -0.46
CA GLU A 49 -11.74 4.97 -0.25
C GLU A 49 -12.36 5.14 1.14
N LYS A 50 -13.07 4.11 1.61
CA LYS A 50 -13.61 4.07 2.96
C LYS A 50 -12.50 3.98 4.01
N GLU A 51 -11.54 3.07 3.85
CA GLU A 51 -10.36 2.95 4.72
C GLU A 51 -9.61 4.28 4.82
N LEU A 52 -9.36 4.96 3.69
CA LEU A 52 -8.73 6.27 3.65
C LEU A 52 -9.53 7.34 4.40
N THR A 53 -10.85 7.32 4.25
CA THR A 53 -11.74 8.24 4.97
C THR A 53 -11.69 7.99 6.48
N ASP A 54 -11.70 6.73 6.89
CA ASP A 54 -11.67 6.32 8.29
C ASP A 54 -10.32 6.64 8.93
N ILE A 55 -9.20 6.38 8.23
CA ILE A 55 -7.85 6.75 8.68
C ILE A 55 -7.75 8.27 8.86
N LYS A 56 -8.21 9.06 7.88
CA LYS A 56 -8.17 10.53 7.99
C LYS A 56 -8.96 11.09 9.17
N LYS A 57 -10.05 10.41 9.56
CA LYS A 57 -10.89 10.82 10.70
C LYS A 57 -10.29 10.40 12.04
N THR A 58 -9.81 9.17 12.12
CA THR A 58 -9.39 8.55 13.40
C THR A 58 -7.92 8.78 13.71
N GLN A 59 -7.07 8.79 12.66
CA GLN A 59 -5.62 8.86 12.75
C GLN A 59 -5.06 9.76 11.63
N PRO A 60 -5.35 11.07 11.66
CA PRO A 60 -4.97 11.99 10.58
C PRO A 60 -3.45 12.07 10.34
N GLU A 61 -2.64 11.72 11.36
CA GLU A 61 -1.17 11.70 11.30
C GLU A 61 -0.57 10.35 10.88
N ALA A 62 -1.39 9.32 10.66
CA ALA A 62 -0.96 8.01 10.16
C ALA A 62 -0.63 8.07 8.66
N TYR A 63 0.30 8.95 8.29
CA TYR A 63 0.64 9.22 6.90
C TYR A 63 1.24 8.00 6.20
N ALA A 64 1.98 7.15 6.93
CA ALA A 64 2.51 5.89 6.37
C ALA A 64 1.39 5.02 5.79
N GLN A 65 0.31 4.85 6.57
CA GLN A 65 -0.87 4.09 6.15
C GLN A 65 -1.62 4.79 5.01
N GLN A 66 -1.81 6.11 5.09
CA GLN A 66 -2.47 6.88 4.03
C GLN A 66 -1.72 6.76 2.70
N ILE A 67 -0.39 6.90 2.70
CA ILE A 67 0.45 6.78 1.49
C ILE A 67 0.35 5.37 0.91
N LYS A 68 0.40 4.33 1.75
CA LYS A 68 0.25 2.94 1.33
C LYS A 68 -1.09 2.70 0.62
N ARG A 69 -2.19 3.17 1.21
CA ARG A 69 -3.54 3.04 0.63
C ARG A 69 -3.71 3.86 -0.64
N TYR A 70 -3.17 5.07 -0.69
CA TYR A 70 -3.20 5.87 -1.91
C TYR A 70 -2.41 5.23 -3.07
N LYS A 71 -1.24 4.64 -2.79
CA LYS A 71 -0.45 3.93 -3.80
C LYS A 71 -1.18 2.69 -4.31
N GLU A 72 -1.86 1.96 -3.43
CA GLU A 72 -2.72 0.82 -3.79
C GLU A 72 -3.89 1.27 -4.69
N LEU A 73 -4.60 2.33 -4.30
CA LEU A 73 -5.69 2.92 -5.08
C LEU A 73 -5.22 3.38 -6.46
N ALA A 74 -4.08 4.09 -6.52
CA ALA A 74 -3.47 4.53 -7.78
C ALA A 74 -3.02 3.35 -8.68
N SER A 75 -2.63 2.22 -8.07
CA SER A 75 -2.31 0.99 -8.81
C SER A 75 -3.58 0.39 -9.43
N LEU A 76 -4.65 0.25 -8.65
CA LEU A 76 -5.93 -0.29 -9.12
C LEU A 76 -6.54 0.57 -10.24
N HIS A 77 -6.48 1.89 -10.09
CA HIS A 77 -6.96 2.81 -11.13
C HIS A 77 -6.15 2.71 -12.43
N ARG A 78 -4.84 2.47 -12.36
CA ARG A 78 -4.00 2.28 -13.56
C ARG A 78 -4.26 0.95 -14.27
N HIS A 79 -4.67 -0.08 -13.53
CA HIS A 79 -4.96 -1.41 -14.09
C HIS A 79 -6.42 -1.59 -14.53
N HIS A 80 -7.30 -0.67 -14.18
CA HIS A 80 -8.66 -0.64 -14.73
C HIS A 80 -8.69 -0.04 -16.13
N VAL A 81 -9.18 -0.82 -17.10
CA VAL A 81 -9.33 -0.42 -18.52
C VAL A 81 -10.30 0.76 -18.70
N SER A 82 -11.18 1.01 -17.72
CA SER A 82 -12.26 2.01 -17.80
C SER A 82 -12.00 3.31 -17.03
N VAL A 83 -10.87 3.45 -16.33
CA VAL A 83 -10.58 4.69 -15.57
C VAL A 83 -9.96 5.72 -16.50
N LYS A 84 -10.55 6.92 -16.54
CA LYS A 84 -10.05 8.01 -17.39
C LYS A 84 -8.71 8.50 -16.84
N PRO A 85 -7.70 8.78 -17.69
CA PRO A 85 -6.39 9.29 -17.27
C PRO A 85 -6.43 10.58 -16.43
N HIS A 86 -7.52 11.34 -16.54
CA HIS A 86 -7.73 12.55 -15.73
C HIS A 86 -8.05 12.28 -14.26
N GLU A 87 -8.43 11.06 -13.87
CA GLU A 87 -8.69 10.66 -12.47
C GLU A 87 -7.46 10.04 -11.79
N THR A 88 -6.46 9.59 -12.55
CA THR A 88 -5.19 9.06 -12.02
C THR A 88 -4.17 10.17 -11.72
N LEU A 89 -4.07 11.18 -12.58
CA LEU A 89 -3.23 12.37 -12.37
C LEU A 89 -3.47 13.11 -11.02
N PRO A 90 -4.71 13.26 -10.51
CA PRO A 90 -4.94 13.87 -9.20
C PRO A 90 -4.48 12.98 -8.03
N LEU A 91 -4.47 11.64 -8.17
CA LEU A 91 -4.01 10.76 -7.09
C LEU A 91 -2.50 10.87 -6.86
N ASP A 92 -1.70 10.96 -7.92
CA ASP A 92 -0.25 11.15 -7.78
C ASP A 92 0.09 12.48 -7.09
N GLN A 93 -0.68 13.53 -7.36
CA GLN A 93 -0.53 14.81 -6.66
C GLN A 93 -0.93 14.71 -5.19
N VAL A 94 -2.01 14.00 -4.88
CA VAL A 94 -2.42 13.73 -3.50
C VAL A 94 -1.35 12.93 -2.75
N ILE A 95 -0.80 11.87 -3.36
CA ILE A 95 0.29 11.08 -2.79
C ILE A 95 1.47 11.97 -2.43
N LYS A 96 1.94 12.81 -3.38
CA LYS A 96 3.04 13.75 -3.14
C LYS A 96 2.74 14.73 -2.00
N GLY A 97 1.51 15.23 -1.92
CA GLY A 97 1.09 16.12 -0.85
C GLY A 97 1.10 15.46 0.53
N VAL A 98 0.71 14.18 0.61
CA VAL A 98 0.75 13.41 1.86
C VAL A 98 2.20 13.01 2.21
N GLU A 99 3.02 12.65 1.23
CA GLU A 99 4.45 12.39 1.41
C GLU A 99 5.19 13.63 1.95
N TYR A 100 4.86 14.82 1.45
CA TYR A 100 5.43 16.06 1.99
C TYR A 100 5.06 16.28 3.46
N LYS A 101 3.79 16.10 3.83
CA LYS A 101 3.32 16.22 5.23
C LYS A 101 3.95 15.17 6.14
N SER A 102 4.12 13.95 5.63
CA SER A 102 4.83 12.85 6.30
C SER A 102 6.25 13.26 6.66
N GLN A 103 6.99 13.84 5.72
CA GLN A 103 8.36 14.33 5.96
C GLN A 103 8.40 15.50 6.95
N GLU A 104 7.49 16.47 6.84
CA GLU A 104 7.38 17.56 7.81
C GLU A 104 7.14 17.04 9.24
N LYS A 105 6.27 16.04 9.38
CA LYS A 105 5.98 15.41 10.67
C LYS A 105 7.19 14.65 11.21
N GLY A 106 7.90 13.90 10.36
CA GLY A 106 9.14 13.21 10.74
C GLY A 106 10.20 14.18 11.28
N LEU A 107 10.37 15.33 10.61
CA LEU A 107 11.28 16.39 11.08
C LEU A 107 10.82 17.01 12.41
N ALA A 108 9.53 17.25 12.58
CA ALA A 108 8.97 17.77 13.83
C ALA A 108 9.19 16.79 15.00
N LEU A 109 8.95 15.50 14.79
CA LEU A 109 9.21 14.45 15.77
C LEU A 109 10.71 14.38 16.14
N SER A 110 11.61 14.45 15.14
CA SER A 110 13.06 14.46 15.40
C SER A 110 13.50 15.65 16.24
N ARG A 111 12.96 16.84 15.97
CA ARG A 111 13.25 18.04 16.77
C ARG A 111 12.71 17.93 18.20
N GLY A 112 11.50 17.40 18.36
CA GLY A 112 10.90 17.15 19.67
C GLY A 112 11.72 16.16 20.49
N PHE A 113 12.09 15.03 19.88
CA PHE A 113 12.89 14.01 20.55
C PHE A 113 14.29 14.52 20.95
N LYS A 114 14.95 15.36 20.15
CA LYS A 114 16.24 15.97 20.54
C LYS A 114 16.13 16.85 21.80
N ALA A 115 15.04 17.60 21.94
CA ALA A 115 14.81 18.41 23.13
C ALA A 115 14.53 17.55 24.37
N GLU A 116 13.74 16.48 24.20
CA GLU A 116 13.45 15.51 25.26
C GLU A 116 14.69 14.69 25.65
N GLN A 117 15.54 14.35 24.68
CA GLN A 117 16.79 13.65 24.93
C GLN A 117 17.74 14.47 25.83
N GLU A 118 17.85 15.78 25.62
CA GLU A 118 18.69 16.64 26.46
C GLU A 118 18.14 16.77 27.89
N SER A 119 16.81 16.79 28.06
CA SER A 119 16.19 16.86 29.39
C SER A 119 16.29 15.55 30.17
N LEU A 120 16.36 14.41 29.48
CA LEU A 120 16.43 13.07 30.07
C LEU A 120 17.85 12.47 30.11
N LYS A 121 18.89 13.25 29.82
CA LYS A 121 20.27 12.73 29.70
C LYS A 121 20.78 11.99 30.94
N ASP A 122 20.32 12.40 32.13
CA ASP A 122 20.70 11.79 33.42
C ASP A 122 19.73 10.67 33.85
N GLN A 123 18.72 10.36 33.04
CA GLN A 123 17.66 9.38 33.32
C GLN A 123 17.64 8.29 32.22
N PRO A 124 18.58 7.32 32.24
CA PRO A 124 18.79 6.39 31.13
C PRO A 124 17.55 5.54 30.78
N VAL A 125 16.79 5.08 31.79
CA VAL A 125 15.57 4.28 31.56
C VAL A 125 14.44 5.11 30.93
N ALA A 126 14.28 6.36 31.38
CA ALA A 126 13.30 7.27 30.80
C ALA A 126 13.70 7.64 29.36
N LEU A 127 14.99 7.84 29.10
CA LEU A 127 15.52 8.14 27.78
C LEU A 127 15.32 6.99 26.78
N GLU A 128 15.50 5.75 27.21
CA GLU A 128 15.22 4.57 26.39
C GLU A 128 13.73 4.49 26.00
N THR A 129 12.84 4.69 26.98
CA THR A 129 11.38 4.70 26.76
C THR A 129 10.95 5.82 25.80
N ALA A 130 11.52 7.02 25.97
CA ALA A 130 11.28 8.16 25.07
C ALA A 130 11.77 7.85 23.64
N HIS A 131 12.94 7.22 23.51
CA HIS A 131 13.50 6.85 22.21
C HIS A 131 12.61 5.79 21.51
N ARG A 132 12.12 4.79 22.25
CA ARG A 132 11.16 3.81 21.70
C ARG A 132 9.86 4.48 21.24
N THR A 133 9.30 5.36 22.05
CA THR A 133 8.09 6.12 21.72
C THR A 133 8.29 7.00 20.48
N TYR A 134 9.47 7.61 20.34
CA TYR A 134 9.86 8.37 19.16
C TYR A 134 9.90 7.50 17.90
N ILE A 135 10.53 6.32 17.96
CA ILE A 135 10.57 5.36 16.86
C ILE A 135 9.16 4.87 16.46
N ASP A 136 8.30 4.57 17.44
CA ASP A 136 6.92 4.16 17.20
C ASP A 136 6.14 5.28 16.49
N ALA A 137 6.31 6.54 16.94
CA ALA A 137 5.69 7.69 16.31
C ALA A 137 6.21 7.94 14.88
N LEU A 138 7.52 7.77 14.64
CA LEU A 138 8.09 7.86 13.30
C LEU A 138 7.54 6.78 12.37
N SER A 139 7.34 5.56 12.88
CA SER A 139 6.81 4.43 12.09
C SER A 139 5.35 4.65 11.65
N VAL A 140 4.59 5.46 12.39
CA VAL A 140 3.23 5.89 12.01
C VAL A 140 3.29 7.04 10.98
N ALA A 141 4.22 7.97 11.16
CA ALA A 141 4.34 9.17 10.36
C ALA A 141 5.06 8.96 9.02
N LEU A 142 6.05 8.07 8.94
CA LEU A 142 6.91 7.88 7.78
C LEU A 142 6.64 6.54 7.09
N PRO A 143 6.65 6.49 5.75
CA PRO A 143 6.36 5.28 5.01
C PRO A 143 7.42 4.18 5.25
N GLU A 144 6.99 2.93 5.12
CA GLU A 144 7.89 1.77 5.11
C GLU A 144 8.99 1.96 4.05
N GLY A 145 10.25 1.72 4.44
CA GLY A 145 11.41 1.90 3.56
C GLY A 145 11.95 3.33 3.47
N ASP A 146 11.40 4.28 4.23
CA ASP A 146 11.99 5.61 4.38
C ASP A 146 13.41 5.53 4.95
N GLU A 147 14.36 6.21 4.32
CA GLU A 147 15.77 6.16 4.72
C GLU A 147 16.02 6.76 6.10
N PHE A 148 15.30 7.82 6.45
CA PHE A 148 15.46 8.48 7.73
C PHE A 148 14.95 7.58 8.85
N LEU A 149 13.75 7.00 8.70
CA LEU A 149 13.21 6.02 9.65
C LEU A 149 14.16 4.83 9.83
N ARG A 150 14.71 4.28 8.74
CA ARG A 150 15.65 3.15 8.81
C ARG A 150 16.89 3.49 9.63
N ARG A 151 17.49 4.67 9.41
CA ARG A 151 18.69 5.10 10.15
C ARG A 151 18.42 5.32 11.62
N GLU A 152 17.26 5.89 11.97
CA GLU A 152 16.87 6.08 13.37
C GLU A 152 16.62 4.73 14.07
N LEU A 153 15.98 3.77 13.39
CA LEU A 153 15.82 2.40 13.87
C LEU A 153 17.17 1.71 14.12
N GLU A 154 18.06 1.73 13.13
CA GLU A 154 19.41 1.14 13.26
C GLU A 154 20.19 1.80 14.42
N GLY A 155 20.08 3.12 14.58
CA GLY A 155 20.70 3.85 15.69
C GLY A 155 20.11 3.48 17.06
N PHE A 156 18.79 3.27 17.14
CA PHE A 156 18.11 2.81 18.35
C PHE A 156 18.59 1.41 18.74
N GLU A 157 18.62 0.46 17.80
CA GLU A 157 19.04 -0.93 18.04
C GLU A 157 20.51 -1.02 18.49
N GLN A 158 21.40 -0.22 17.89
CA GLN A 158 22.79 -0.14 18.30
C GLN A 158 22.96 0.43 19.72
N LYS A 159 22.13 1.42 20.08
CA LYS A 159 22.20 2.08 21.39
C LYS A 159 21.57 1.24 22.49
N TYR A 160 20.54 0.45 22.17
CA TYR A 160 19.82 -0.40 23.11
C TYR A 160 19.70 -1.84 22.56
N PRO A 161 20.80 -2.61 22.58
CA PRO A 161 20.85 -3.96 22.00
C PRO A 161 20.09 -5.02 22.80
N HIS A 162 19.75 -4.74 24.07
CA HIS A 162 19.08 -5.70 24.97
C HIS A 162 17.55 -5.56 25.01
N THR A 163 17.00 -4.57 24.31
CA THR A 163 15.56 -4.25 24.31
C THR A 163 14.72 -5.12 23.38
N GLN A 164 15.34 -5.96 22.55
CA GLN A 164 14.62 -6.88 21.65
C GLN A 164 14.11 -8.15 22.36
N ALA A 165 14.24 -8.24 23.69
CA ALA A 165 13.78 -9.38 24.49
C ALA A 165 12.53 -9.04 25.32
N THR A 166 11.40 -8.75 24.68
CA THR A 166 10.05 -8.89 25.27
C THR A 166 9.01 -9.04 24.17
#